data_AF-A0A847AU57-F1
#
_entry.id   AF-A0A847AU57-F1
#
_cell.length_a   1.000
_cell.length_b   1.000
_cell.length_c   1.000
_cell.angle_alpha   90.00
_cell.angle_beta   90.00
_cell.angle_gamma   90.00
#
_symmetry.space_group_name_H-M   'P 1'
#
loop_
_entity.id
_entity.type
_entity.pdbx_description
1 polymer ?
#
loop_
_entity_poly.entity_id
_entity_poly.type
_entity_poly.pdbx_seq_one_letter_code
_entity_poly.pdbx_strand_id
1 'polypeptide(L)'
;YGIFLGGDFALGIIETNVKTDKKIMVIKDSYGNAFIPFLTPHYSEIYVVDPRHYKESIVDLVNENEIGEVMFLNYILTTNFDSFMNSVLNLLK
;
A
#
# COMPACT_ATOMS: atom_id res chain seq x y z
N TYR A 1 16.89 -3.78 -4.92
CA TYR A 1 15.47 -3.92 -4.51
C TYR A 1 14.48 -3.40 -5.56
N GLY A 2 14.84 -2.48 -6.46
CA GLY A 2 13.92 -1.95 -7.48
C GLY A 2 13.29 -2.95 -8.46
N ILE A 3 13.77 -4.20 -8.53
CA ILE A 3 13.16 -5.25 -9.37
C ILE A 3 11.71 -5.59 -8.98
N PHE A 4 11.31 -5.35 -7.73
CA PHE A 4 9.98 -5.74 -7.26
C PHE A 4 8.86 -4.83 -7.77
N LEU A 5 9.01 -3.51 -7.63
CA LEU A 5 7.98 -2.54 -7.98
C LEU A 5 8.53 -1.30 -8.70
N GLY A 6 9.79 -1.30 -9.14
CA GLY A 6 10.44 -0.15 -9.77
C GLY A 6 10.92 0.92 -8.79
N GLY A 7 10.32 1.02 -7.60
CA GLY A 7 10.67 2.01 -6.59
C GLY A 7 9.55 2.22 -5.58
N ASP A 8 9.61 3.38 -4.91
CA ASP A 8 8.57 3.83 -3.98
C ASP A 8 7.76 4.94 -4.66
N PHE A 9 6.52 4.61 -5.02
CA PHE A 9 5.58 5.52 -5.68
C PHE A 9 4.47 5.93 -4.72
N ALA A 10 3.83 7.07 -4.95
CA ALA A 10 2.71 7.54 -4.14
C ALA A 10 1.58 6.50 -4.09
N LEU A 11 1.15 6.04 -5.26
CA LEU A 11 0.14 5.00 -5.43
C LEU A 11 0.54 4.11 -6.60
N GLY A 12 0.50 2.80 -6.39
CA GLY A 12 0.55 1.79 -7.44
C GLY A 12 -0.69 0.91 -7.37
N ILE A 13 -1.27 0.57 -8.51
CA ILE A 13 -2.42 -0.35 -8.60
C ILE A 13 -1.98 -1.53 -9.43
N ILE A 14 -2.13 -2.74 -8.87
CA ILE A 14 -1.84 -3.99 -9.56
C ILE A 14 -3.15 -4.73 -9.73
N GLU A 15 -3.59 -4.86 -10.98
CA GLU A 15 -4.70 -5.72 -11.38
C GLU A 15 -4.18 -7.12 -11.68
N THR A 16 -4.87 -8.15 -11.21
CA THR A 16 -4.47 -9.54 -11.40
C THR A 16 -5.56 -10.33 -12.14
N ASN A 17 -5.18 -11.49 -12.66
CA ASN A 17 -6.12 -12.38 -13.38
C ASN A 17 -6.86 -13.37 -12.47
N VAL A 18 -6.78 -13.20 -11.14
CA VAL A 18 -7.47 -14.09 -10.19
C VAL A 18 -8.98 -13.83 -10.24
N LYS A 19 -9.78 -14.89 -10.11
CA LYS A 19 -11.25 -14.78 -10.10
C LYS A 19 -11.79 -14.61 -8.67
N THR A 20 -11.53 -13.46 -8.07
CA THR A 20 -12.11 -13.04 -6.78
C THR A 20 -12.49 -11.56 -6.83
N ASP A 21 -13.38 -11.16 -5.96
CA ASP A 21 -13.77 -9.77 -5.66
C ASP A 21 -12.88 -9.11 -4.59
N LYS A 22 -11.92 -9.85 -4.01
CA LYS A 22 -11.07 -9.34 -2.94
C LYS A 22 -10.08 -8.29 -3.45
N LYS A 23 -10.14 -7.11 -2.84
CA LYS A 23 -9.20 -6.00 -3.03
C LYS A 23 -8.48 -5.67 -1.73
N ILE A 24 -7.19 -5.39 -1.80
CA ILE A 24 -6.36 -5.04 -0.65
C ILE A 24 -5.58 -3.76 -0.90
N MET A 25 -5.46 -2.92 0.12
CA MET A 25 -4.50 -1.82 0.17
C MET A 25 -3.37 -2.14 1.13
N VAL A 26 -2.14 -1.90 0.68
CA VAL A 26 -0.92 -2.07 1.46
C VAL A 26 -0.26 -0.71 1.69
N ILE A 27 -0.20 -0.28 2.94
CA ILE A 27 0.50 0.92 3.37
C ILE A 27 1.89 0.51 3.85
N LYS A 28 2.92 0.92 3.12
CA LYS A 28 4.27 0.36 3.27
C LYS A 28 5.39 1.38 3.14
N ASP A 29 6.56 1.00 3.65
CA ASP A 29 7.87 1.58 3.31
C ASP A 29 8.58 0.70 2.26
N SER A 30 9.84 0.97 1.95
CA SER A 30 10.57 0.20 0.94
C SER A 30 10.66 -1.30 1.26
N TYR A 31 10.47 -1.74 2.51
CA TYR A 31 10.48 -3.16 2.90
C TYR A 31 9.27 -3.93 2.34
N GLY A 32 8.15 -3.23 2.09
CA GLY A 32 6.95 -3.86 1.56
C GLY A 32 7.10 -4.34 0.11
N ASN A 33 8.02 -3.78 -0.70
CA ASN A 33 8.00 -4.04 -2.15
C ASN A 33 8.23 -5.51 -2.47
N ALA A 34 9.10 -6.23 -1.74
CA ALA A 34 9.31 -7.67 -1.98
C ALA A 34 8.15 -8.54 -1.53
N PHE A 35 7.26 -8.05 -0.67
CA PHE A 35 6.12 -8.81 -0.19
C PHE A 35 4.93 -8.76 -1.17
N ILE A 36 4.75 -7.65 -1.87
CA ILE A 36 3.61 -7.44 -2.78
C ILE A 36 3.40 -8.58 -3.79
N PRO A 37 4.43 -9.17 -4.43
CA PRO A 37 4.24 -10.29 -5.35
C PRO A 37 3.49 -11.49 -4.75
N PHE A 38 3.63 -11.74 -3.45
CA PHE A 38 2.95 -12.84 -2.77
C PHE A 38 1.44 -12.63 -2.60
N LEU A 39 0.95 -11.39 -2.75
CA LEU A 39 -0.48 -11.08 -2.72
C LEU A 39 -1.18 -11.35 -4.06
N THR A 40 -0.42 -11.35 -5.17
CA THR A 40 -0.98 -11.46 -6.54
C THR A 40 -1.86 -12.68 -6.80
N PRO A 41 -1.66 -13.86 -6.18
CA PRO A 41 -2.55 -15.00 -6.38
C PRO A 41 -3.88 -14.91 -5.60
N HIS A 42 -4.05 -13.92 -4.74
CA HIS A 42 -5.11 -13.88 -3.73
C HIS A 42 -6.10 -12.72 -3.88
N TYR A 43 -5.72 -11.65 -4.58
CA TYR A 43 -6.49 -10.41 -4.70
C TYR A 43 -6.61 -9.99 -6.17
N SER A 44 -7.80 -9.53 -6.57
CA SER A 44 -8.04 -9.01 -7.92
C SER A 44 -7.37 -7.66 -8.13
N GLU A 45 -7.35 -6.81 -7.09
CA GLU A 45 -6.65 -5.53 -7.09
C GLU A 45 -5.81 -5.37 -5.82
N ILE A 46 -4.57 -4.91 -6.00
CA ILE A 46 -3.64 -4.59 -4.92
C ILE A 46 -3.22 -3.13 -5.05
N TYR A 47 -3.65 -2.31 -4.10
CA TYR A 47 -3.30 -0.90 -3.99
C TYR A 47 -2.06 -0.78 -3.10
N VAL A 48 -0.99 -0.22 -3.61
CA VAL A 48 0.27 -0.03 -2.88
C VAL A 48 0.45 1.46 -2.62
N VAL A 49 0.37 1.87 -1.36
CA VAL A 49 0.46 3.27 -0.94
C VAL A 49 1.74 3.48 -0.15
N ASP A 50 2.55 4.46 -0.58
CA ASP A 50 3.69 4.92 0.20
C ASP A 50 3.35 6.23 0.91
N PRO A 51 3.24 6.25 2.26
CA PRO A 51 2.79 7.41 3.02
C PRO A 51 3.76 8.61 2.89
N ARG A 52 5.01 8.37 2.47
CA ARG A 52 5.99 9.44 2.25
C ARG A 52 5.59 10.30 1.05
N HIS A 53 4.96 9.70 0.05
CA HIS A 53 4.66 10.32 -1.24
C HIS A 53 3.17 10.59 -1.45
N TYR A 54 2.28 9.71 -0.99
CA TYR A 54 0.83 9.91 -1.09
C TYR A 54 0.36 10.99 -0.12
N LYS A 55 -0.54 11.87 -0.59
CA LYS A 55 -1.04 13.04 0.17
C LYS A 55 -2.56 13.16 0.20
N GLU A 56 -3.26 12.22 -0.44
CA GLU A 56 -4.72 12.17 -0.46
C GLU A 56 -5.23 11.24 0.65
N SER A 57 -6.54 11.28 0.89
CA SER A 57 -7.20 10.48 1.92
C SER A 57 -7.27 9.02 1.51
N ILE A 58 -6.70 8.13 2.34
CA ILE A 58 -6.86 6.69 2.12
C ILE A 58 -8.27 6.20 2.44
N VAL A 59 -9.04 6.98 3.20
CA VAL A 59 -10.44 6.65 3.50
C VAL A 59 -11.28 6.83 2.24
N ASP A 60 -11.05 7.91 1.51
CA ASP A 60 -11.73 8.16 0.23
C ASP A 60 -11.31 7.12 -0.80
N LEU A 61 -10.00 6.84 -0.92
CA LEU A 61 -9.48 5.80 -1.81
C LEU A 61 -10.13 4.43 -1.53
N VAL A 62 -10.27 4.05 -0.26
CA VAL A 62 -10.93 2.80 0.16
C VAL A 62 -12.39 2.79 -0.25
N ASN A 63 -13.14 3.86 0.01
CA ASN A 63 -14.56 3.92 -0.27
C ASN A 63 -14.85 3.96 -1.79
N GLU A 64 -14.09 4.74 -2.56
CA GLU A 64 -14.26 4.91 -4.00
C GLU A 64 -13.93 3.64 -4.79
N ASN A 65 -13.01 2.81 -4.27
CA ASN A 65 -12.53 1.61 -4.96
C ASN A 65 -13.06 0.30 -4.36
N GLU A 66 -13.92 0.38 -3.34
CA GLU A 66 -14.50 -0.77 -2.62
C GLU A 66 -13.42 -1.71 -2.04
N ILE A 67 -12.38 -1.13 -1.44
CA ILE A 67 -11.26 -1.90 -0.88
C ILE A 67 -11.70 -2.57 0.43
N GLY A 68 -11.68 -3.91 0.48
CA GLY A 68 -12.15 -4.68 1.62
C GLY A 68 -11.13 -4.88 2.74
N GLU A 69 -9.84 -4.81 2.43
CA GLU A 69 -8.75 -5.10 3.39
C GLU A 69 -7.66 -4.04 3.34
N VAL A 70 -7.13 -3.67 4.51
CA VAL A 70 -5.99 -2.74 4.64
C VAL A 70 -4.89 -3.38 5.49
N MET A 71 -3.68 -3.44 4.94
CA MET A 71 -2.50 -4.00 5.60
C MET A 71 -1.42 -2.93 5.76
N PHE A 72 -0.89 -2.79 6.97
CA PHE A 72 0.32 -2.02 7.23
C PHE A 72 1.52 -2.97 7.23
N LEU A 73 2.49 -2.72 6.36
CA LEU A 73 3.68 -3.55 6.25
C LEU A 73 4.93 -2.68 6.15
N ASN A 74 5.61 -2.52 7.28
CA ASN A 74 6.76 -1.64 7.41
C ASN A 74 7.89 -2.31 8.18
N TYR A 75 9.13 -1.89 7.92
CA TYR A 75 10.22 -2.25 8.81
C TYR A 75 10.04 -1.60 10.18
N ILE A 76 10.24 -2.36 11.26
CA ILE A 76 9.92 -1.92 12.62
C ILE A 76 10.66 -0.65 13.05
N LEU A 77 11.89 -0.42 12.57
CA LEU A 77 12.60 0.81 12.94
C LEU A 77 12.09 2.04 12.18
N THR A 78 11.39 1.85 11.05
CA THR A 78 10.80 2.96 10.29
C THR A 78 9.75 3.70 11.12
N THR A 79 9.04 2.99 12.01
CA THR A 79 8.03 3.61 12.89
C THR A 79 8.62 4.49 13.99
N ASN A 80 9.94 4.47 14.20
CA ASN A 80 10.61 5.38 15.14
C ASN A 80 10.84 6.77 14.54
N PHE A 81 10.64 6.96 13.23
CA PHE A 81 10.81 8.27 12.61
C PHE A 81 9.49 9.03 12.63
N ASP A 82 9.45 10.13 13.40
CA ASP A 82 8.29 11.03 13.45
C ASP A 82 7.86 11.50 12.07
N SER A 83 8.80 11.76 11.15
CA SER A 83 8.49 12.15 9.79
C SER A 83 7.66 11.11 9.04
N PHE A 84 7.99 9.82 9.20
CA PHE A 84 7.25 8.72 8.60
C PHE A 84 5.88 8.55 9.25
N MET A 85 5.82 8.54 10.58
CA MET A 85 4.56 8.39 11.33
C MET A 85 3.60 9.54 11.07
N ASN A 86 4.10 10.78 10.99
CA ASN A 86 3.30 11.93 10.57
C ASN A 86 2.78 11.77 9.15
N SER A 87 3.60 11.22 8.25
CA SER A 87 3.18 10.89 6.88
C SER A 87 2.03 9.89 6.86
N VAL A 88 2.06 8.85 7.71
CA VAL A 88 0.96 7.89 7.85
C VAL A 88 -0.30 8.55 8.44
N LEU A 89 -0.15 9.36 9.50
CA LEU A 89 -1.29 10.06 10.12
C LEU A 89 -1.98 11.04 9.17
N ASN A 90 -1.22 11.67 8.26
CA ASN A 90 -1.79 12.57 7.26
C ASN A 90 -2.66 11.87 6.22
N LEU A 91 -2.58 10.54 6.09
CA LEU A 91 -3.44 9.76 5.19
C LEU A 91 -4.90 9.69 5.66
N LEU A 92 -5.14 9.91 6.96
CA LEU A 92 -6.46 9.81 7.58
C LEU A 92 -7.19 11.17 7.65
N LYS A 93 -6.58 12.22 7.12
CA LYS A 93 -7.16 13.56 7.06
C LYS A 93 -7.99 13.71 5.80
#